data_AF-A0A401NY17-F1
#
_entry.id   AF-A0A401NY17-F1
#
_cell.length_a   1.000
_cell.length_b   1.000
_cell.length_c   1.000
_cell.angle_alpha   90.00
_cell.angle_beta   90.00
_cell.angle_gamma   90.00
#
_symmetry.space_group_name_H-M   'P 1'
#
loop_
_entity.id
_entity.type
_entity.pdbx_description
1 polymer ?
#
loop_
_entity_poly.entity_id
_entity_poly.type
_entity_poly.pdbx_seq_one_letter_code
_entity_poly.pdbx_strand_id
1 'polypeptide(L)'
;QGVGLSVHGHFRVATEKTLFAMPETGIGLFPDVGGGFFLPRLKGKLGLYLALTGFRIKGRDVHQAGIATHFVTSEKIPDLERDLVSLKSPSKEDVAELLNSYHFKCKSDDKFVLAEHMDKINRLFKTNSVEEILQNLKQDASPFALQLLETLKKMSPTSMKITFQQLEEGATKNLSEVLVMEYRLSQACMRGHDFYEGVRAVLVDKDQSPKWKPATLEEVTEEYLTSCFKPLGNKELKL
;
A
#
# COMPACT_ATOMS: atom_id res chain seq x y z
N GLN A 1 -4.91 8.46 7.42
CA GLN A 1 -4.12 8.16 6.21
C GLN A 1 -4.59 9.02 5.05
N GLY A 2 -3.68 9.48 4.18
CA GLY A 2 -4.03 10.33 3.02
C GLY A 2 -4.31 9.57 1.71
N VAL A 3 -3.84 8.32 1.59
CA VAL A 3 -3.95 7.52 0.36
C VAL A 3 -5.41 7.24 0.00
N GLY A 4 -6.23 6.80 0.96
CA GLY A 4 -7.64 6.46 0.75
C GLY A 4 -8.51 7.61 0.24
N LEU A 5 -8.11 8.87 0.50
CA LEU A 5 -8.81 10.06 0.00
C LEU A 5 -8.51 10.36 -1.47
N SER A 6 -7.44 9.80 -2.02
CA SER A 6 -6.95 10.16 -3.36
C SER A 6 -6.94 8.99 -4.33
N VAL A 7 -6.47 7.81 -3.93
CA VAL A 7 -6.15 6.71 -4.85
C VAL A 7 -7.36 6.19 -5.64
N HIS A 8 -8.55 6.26 -5.04
CA HIS A 8 -9.81 5.84 -5.66
C HIS A 8 -10.44 6.91 -6.56
N GLY A 9 -9.90 8.14 -6.55
CA GLY A 9 -10.32 9.22 -7.43
C GLY A 9 -9.89 8.99 -8.88
N HIS A 10 -10.62 9.61 -9.80
CA HIS A 10 -10.34 9.55 -11.23
C HIS A 10 -8.97 10.13 -11.61
N PHE A 11 -8.56 11.21 -10.94
CA PHE A 11 -7.32 11.91 -11.20
C PHE A 11 -6.53 12.12 -9.91
N ARG A 12 -5.23 11.85 -9.96
CA ARG A 12 -4.30 11.93 -8.83
C ARG A 12 -3.02 12.55 -9.36
N VAL A 13 -2.72 13.77 -8.94
CA VAL A 13 -1.55 14.53 -9.41
C VAL A 13 -0.46 14.44 -8.35
N ALA A 14 0.65 13.76 -8.69
CA ALA A 14 1.85 13.78 -7.87
C ALA A 14 2.76 14.94 -8.26
N THR A 15 3.60 15.36 -7.31
CA THR A 15 4.72 16.29 -7.50
C THR A 15 6.00 15.65 -7.01
N GLU A 16 7.16 16.26 -7.26
CA GLU A 16 8.45 15.80 -6.72
C GLU A 16 8.50 15.71 -5.17
N LYS A 17 7.54 16.36 -4.50
CA LYS A 17 7.39 16.36 -3.03
C LYS A 17 6.47 15.24 -2.53
N THR A 18 5.69 14.60 -3.41
CA THR A 18 4.77 13.52 -3.01
C THR A 18 5.58 12.35 -2.46
N LEU A 19 5.20 11.88 -1.26
CA LEU A 19 5.75 10.67 -0.65
C LEU A 19 4.59 9.71 -0.40
N PHE A 20 4.65 8.53 -1.01
CA PHE A 20 3.67 7.48 -0.82
C PHE A 20 4.30 6.30 -0.07
N ALA A 21 3.54 5.76 0.89
CA ALA A 21 3.77 4.46 1.51
C ALA A 21 2.46 3.95 2.12
N MET A 22 2.38 2.63 2.30
CA MET A 22 1.39 1.96 3.14
C MET A 22 2.17 1.26 4.28
N PRO A 23 2.58 1.99 5.34
CA PRO A 23 3.48 1.48 6.39
C PRO A 23 2.76 0.67 7.48
N GLU A 24 1.49 0.31 7.28
CA GLU A 24 0.60 -0.22 8.30
C GLU A 24 1.10 -1.52 8.97
N THR A 25 1.83 -2.38 8.23
CA THR A 25 2.42 -3.61 8.78
C THR A 25 3.49 -3.33 9.84
N GLY A 26 4.13 -2.16 9.79
CA GLY A 26 5.12 -1.71 10.78
C GLY A 26 4.51 -1.16 12.07
N ILE A 27 3.18 -0.99 12.11
CA ILE A 27 2.45 -0.49 13.29
C ILE A 27 1.36 -1.46 13.77
N GLY A 28 1.38 -2.73 13.34
CA GLY A 28 0.40 -3.72 13.77
C GLY A 28 -0.99 -3.55 13.17
N LEU A 29 -1.08 -2.91 12.00
CA LEU A 29 -2.30 -2.80 11.18
C LEU A 29 -2.04 -3.42 9.79
N PHE A 30 -2.95 -3.27 8.85
CA PHE A 30 -2.82 -3.73 7.46
C PHE A 30 -3.13 -2.55 6.52
N PRO A 31 -2.71 -2.60 5.24
CA PRO A 31 -3.02 -1.56 4.25
C PRO A 31 -4.53 -1.44 3.99
N ASP A 32 -5.21 -0.61 4.77
CA ASP A 32 -6.64 -0.38 4.73
C ASP A 32 -7.00 0.75 3.76
N VAL A 33 -8.17 1.39 3.97
CA VAL A 33 -8.73 2.47 3.15
C VAL A 33 -8.81 2.14 1.64
N GLY A 34 -9.14 0.90 1.34
CA GLY A 34 -9.20 0.29 0.01
C GLY A 34 -7.86 -0.21 -0.52
N GLY A 35 -6.85 -0.36 0.33
CA GLY A 35 -5.56 -0.97 -0.02
C GLY A 35 -5.72 -2.35 -0.64
N GLY A 36 -6.64 -3.16 -0.12
CA GLY A 36 -6.98 -4.46 -0.68
C GLY A 36 -7.53 -4.40 -2.11
N PHE A 37 -8.03 -3.24 -2.54
CA PHE A 37 -8.55 -3.05 -3.89
C PHE A 37 -7.45 -2.59 -4.85
N PHE A 38 -6.76 -1.48 -4.54
CA PHE A 38 -5.85 -0.87 -5.51
C PHE A 38 -4.46 -1.54 -5.56
N LEU A 39 -3.95 -2.05 -4.43
CA LEU A 39 -2.60 -2.65 -4.39
C LEU A 39 -2.49 -3.88 -5.29
N PRO A 40 -3.41 -4.87 -5.27
CA PRO A 40 -3.35 -6.03 -6.16
C PRO A 40 -3.45 -5.68 -7.65
N ARG A 41 -3.95 -4.47 -7.97
CA ARG A 41 -4.14 -3.98 -9.34
C ARG A 41 -2.92 -3.20 -9.86
N LEU A 42 -1.90 -2.99 -9.03
CA LEU A 42 -0.61 -2.46 -9.49
C LEU A 42 0.14 -3.51 -10.33
N LYS A 43 1.13 -3.07 -11.11
CA LYS A 43 1.86 -3.95 -12.04
C LYS A 43 2.53 -5.13 -11.31
N GLY A 44 2.18 -6.34 -11.71
CA GLY A 44 2.81 -7.57 -11.20
C GLY A 44 2.57 -7.74 -9.70
N LYS A 45 3.65 -7.96 -8.92
CA LYS A 45 3.60 -8.08 -7.45
C LYS A 45 4.04 -6.79 -6.73
N LEU A 46 4.08 -5.65 -7.41
CA LEU A 46 4.46 -4.36 -6.83
C LEU A 46 3.57 -4.00 -5.62
N GLY A 47 2.26 -4.19 -5.73
CA GLY A 47 1.34 -3.88 -4.64
C GLY A 47 1.62 -4.68 -3.37
N LEU A 48 1.82 -5.99 -3.51
CA LEU A 48 2.15 -6.86 -2.37
C LEU A 48 3.50 -6.49 -1.76
N TYR A 49 4.49 -6.15 -2.59
CA TYR A 49 5.77 -5.62 -2.12
C TYR A 49 5.59 -4.33 -1.29
N LEU A 50 4.86 -3.34 -1.81
CA LEU A 50 4.63 -2.07 -1.10
C LEU A 50 3.84 -2.30 0.20
N ALA A 51 2.83 -3.17 0.15
CA ALA A 51 1.93 -3.51 1.25
C ALA A 51 2.67 -4.15 2.44
N LEU A 52 3.52 -5.15 2.18
CA LEU A 52 4.21 -5.88 3.25
C LEU A 52 5.37 -5.08 3.83
N THR A 53 6.07 -4.30 3.00
CA THR A 53 7.34 -3.66 3.38
C THR A 53 7.17 -2.22 3.88
N GLY A 54 6.05 -1.57 3.58
CA GLY A 54 5.89 -0.14 3.79
C GLY A 54 6.87 0.72 2.97
N PHE A 55 7.41 0.17 1.87
CA PHE A 55 8.41 0.87 1.06
C PHE A 55 7.89 2.22 0.56
N ARG A 56 8.75 3.22 0.68
CA ARG A 56 8.44 4.61 0.34
C ARG A 56 8.85 4.89 -1.11
N ILE A 57 7.88 5.27 -1.92
CA ILE A 57 8.14 5.82 -3.26
C ILE A 57 7.87 7.32 -3.25
N LYS A 58 8.70 8.07 -3.96
CA LYS A 58 8.67 9.54 -3.92
C LYS A 58 8.57 10.11 -5.32
N GLY A 59 7.90 11.24 -5.45
CA GLY A 59 7.93 12.01 -6.67
C GLY A 59 7.34 11.27 -7.87
N ARG A 60 8.11 11.23 -8.95
CA ARG A 60 7.72 10.60 -10.21
C ARG A 60 7.57 9.09 -10.09
N ASP A 61 8.22 8.44 -9.12
CA ASP A 61 8.03 7.02 -8.85
C ASP A 61 6.58 6.69 -8.48
N VAL A 62 5.85 7.63 -7.85
CA VAL A 62 4.43 7.45 -7.50
C VAL A 62 3.56 7.35 -8.77
N HIS A 63 3.90 8.12 -9.80
CA HIS A 63 3.28 8.02 -11.12
C HIS A 63 3.72 6.74 -11.85
N GLN A 64 5.01 6.44 -11.88
CA GLN A 64 5.53 5.24 -12.55
C GLN A 64 5.03 3.93 -11.93
N ALA A 65 4.74 3.93 -10.62
CA ALA A 65 4.11 2.82 -9.91
C ALA A 65 2.61 2.65 -10.25
N GLY A 66 1.98 3.62 -10.92
CA GLY A 66 0.56 3.63 -11.26
C GLY A 66 -0.37 4.18 -10.16
N ILE A 67 0.18 4.72 -9.07
CA ILE A 67 -0.59 5.27 -7.95
C ILE A 67 -1.09 6.68 -8.27
N ALA A 68 -0.25 7.54 -8.85
CA ALA A 68 -0.67 8.81 -9.41
C ALA A 68 -1.04 8.64 -10.90
N THR A 69 -2.06 9.36 -11.39
CA THR A 69 -2.37 9.37 -12.83
C THR A 69 -1.49 10.35 -13.59
N HIS A 70 -1.07 11.44 -12.95
CA HIS A 70 -0.27 12.48 -13.56
C HIS A 70 0.86 12.91 -12.62
N PHE A 71 1.87 13.55 -13.19
CA PHE A 71 2.96 14.18 -12.47
C PHE A 71 3.12 15.62 -12.95
N VAL A 72 3.20 16.57 -12.02
CA VAL A 72 3.40 18.00 -12.28
C VAL A 72 4.40 18.54 -11.27
N THR A 73 5.36 19.37 -11.68
CA THR A 73 6.32 19.99 -10.75
C THR A 73 5.57 20.89 -9.75
N SER A 74 5.97 20.88 -8.48
CA SER A 74 5.21 21.61 -7.44
C SER A 74 5.10 23.12 -7.70
N GLU A 75 6.07 23.70 -8.43
CA GLU A 75 6.04 25.09 -8.90
C GLU A 75 4.86 25.40 -9.84
N LYS A 76 4.33 24.40 -10.56
CA LYS A 76 3.22 24.55 -11.52
C LYS A 76 1.86 24.21 -10.95
N ILE A 77 1.79 23.75 -9.70
CA ILE A 77 0.51 23.44 -9.05
C ILE A 77 -0.41 24.67 -8.93
N PRO A 78 0.06 25.88 -8.55
CA PRO A 78 -0.80 27.05 -8.49
C PRO A 78 -1.37 27.47 -9.85
N ASP A 79 -0.62 27.25 -10.94
CA ASP A 79 -1.08 27.54 -12.30
C ASP A 79 -2.12 26.49 -12.74
N LEU A 80 -1.84 25.21 -12.48
CA LEU A 80 -2.78 24.11 -12.77
C LEU A 80 -4.12 24.29 -12.03
N GLU A 81 -4.08 24.65 -10.75
CA GLU A 81 -5.29 24.90 -9.96
C GLU A 81 -6.11 26.05 -10.54
N ARG A 82 -5.45 27.15 -10.92
CA ARG A 82 -6.11 28.30 -11.56
C ARG A 82 -6.77 27.90 -12.88
N ASP A 83 -6.07 27.13 -13.70
CA ASP A 83 -6.59 26.69 -14.99
C ASP A 83 -7.78 25.74 -14.80
N LEU A 84 -7.72 24.80 -13.84
CA LEU A 84 -8.83 23.91 -13.50
C LEU A 84 -10.08 24.69 -13.06
N VAL A 85 -9.92 25.71 -12.21
CA VAL A 85 -11.02 26.56 -11.73
C VAL A 85 -11.60 27.43 -12.86
N SER A 86 -10.79 27.77 -13.87
CA SER A 86 -11.23 28.60 -15.00
C SER A 86 -12.08 27.85 -16.03
N LEU A 87 -12.10 26.51 -15.99
CA LEU A 87 -12.90 25.69 -16.90
C LEU A 87 -14.40 25.93 -16.67
N LYS A 88 -15.12 26.19 -17.76
CA LYS A 88 -16.57 26.44 -17.72
C LYS A 88 -17.34 25.16 -18.06
N SER A 89 -17.95 24.55 -17.05
CA SER A 89 -18.72 23.30 -17.18
C SER A 89 -17.93 22.17 -17.87
N PRO A 90 -16.71 21.84 -17.38
CA PRO A 90 -15.87 20.84 -18.05
C PRO A 90 -16.45 19.43 -17.97
N SER A 91 -16.29 18.69 -19.05
CA SER A 91 -16.36 17.23 -19.06
C SER A 91 -15.15 16.62 -18.35
N LYS A 92 -15.19 15.29 -18.14
CA LYS A 92 -14.05 14.57 -17.58
C LYS A 92 -12.85 14.59 -18.54
N GLU A 93 -13.14 14.59 -19.84
CA GLU A 93 -12.17 14.63 -20.93
C GLU A 93 -11.44 15.98 -20.96
N ASP A 94 -12.15 17.10 -20.76
CA ASP A 94 -11.56 18.44 -20.67
C ASP A 94 -10.56 18.53 -19.51
N VAL A 95 -10.92 17.97 -18.35
CA VAL A 95 -10.02 17.90 -17.18
C VAL A 95 -8.80 17.04 -17.49
N ALA A 96 -9.00 15.88 -18.14
CA ALA A 96 -7.90 15.00 -18.52
C ALA A 96 -6.93 15.67 -19.50
N GLU A 97 -7.44 16.39 -20.51
CA GLU A 97 -6.62 17.12 -21.48
C GLU A 97 -5.78 18.21 -20.80
N LEU A 98 -6.39 18.98 -19.89
CA LEU A 98 -5.65 19.99 -19.12
C LEU A 98 -4.53 19.35 -18.29
N LEU A 99 -4.84 18.29 -17.54
CA LEU A 99 -3.84 17.57 -16.74
C LEU A 99 -2.70 17.01 -17.59
N ASN A 100 -3.02 16.43 -18.74
CA ASN A 100 -2.04 15.94 -19.71
C ASN A 100 -1.12 17.06 -20.22
N SER A 101 -1.67 18.25 -20.49
CA SER A 101 -0.88 19.40 -20.96
C SER A 101 0.20 19.83 -19.95
N TYR A 102 -0.06 19.71 -18.65
CA TYR A 102 0.92 19.95 -17.59
C TYR A 102 1.88 18.78 -17.42
N HIS A 103 1.35 17.55 -17.47
CA HIS A 103 2.12 16.33 -17.33
C HIS A 103 3.24 16.20 -18.38
N PHE A 104 2.91 16.40 -19.66
CA PHE A 104 3.86 16.24 -20.77
C PHE A 104 4.93 17.34 -20.84
N LYS A 105 4.71 18.48 -20.18
CA LYS A 105 5.75 19.53 -20.01
C LYS A 105 6.81 19.11 -19.00
N CYS A 106 6.46 18.23 -18.05
CA CYS A 106 7.37 17.74 -17.02
C CYS A 106 8.21 16.58 -17.58
N LYS A 107 9.26 16.89 -18.36
CA LYS A 107 10.23 15.91 -18.85
C LYS A 107 11.16 15.45 -17.71
N SER A 108 11.50 14.17 -17.71
CA SER A 108 12.51 13.58 -16.83
C SER A 108 12.91 12.23 -17.42
N ASP A 109 14.21 11.96 -17.40
CA ASP A 109 14.80 10.68 -17.82
C ASP A 109 14.95 9.71 -16.62
N ASP A 110 14.36 10.05 -15.47
CA ASP A 110 14.50 9.28 -14.25
C ASP A 110 13.81 7.92 -14.41
N LYS A 111 14.61 6.87 -14.24
CA LYS A 111 14.10 5.50 -14.18
C LYS A 111 13.38 5.29 -12.86
N PHE A 112 12.31 4.51 -12.91
CA PHE A 112 11.61 4.06 -11.71
C PHE A 112 12.57 3.39 -10.73
N VAL A 113 12.54 3.80 -9.47
CA VAL A 113 13.49 3.35 -8.43
C VAL A 113 13.51 1.83 -8.25
N LEU A 114 12.42 1.14 -8.53
CA LEU A 114 12.35 -0.33 -8.46
C LEU A 114 12.48 -1.01 -9.82
N ALA A 115 12.78 -0.29 -10.91
CA ALA A 115 12.81 -0.84 -12.27
C ALA A 115 13.72 -2.09 -12.37
N GLU A 116 14.94 -2.01 -11.84
CA GLU A 116 15.91 -3.11 -11.86
C GLU A 116 15.57 -4.26 -10.90
N HIS A 117 14.59 -4.05 -10.03
CA HIS A 117 14.14 -5.04 -9.04
C HIS A 117 12.77 -5.61 -9.38
N MET A 118 12.04 -5.08 -10.36
CA MET A 118 10.68 -5.52 -10.69
C MET A 118 10.61 -7.01 -11.04
N ASP A 119 11.58 -7.55 -11.78
CA ASP A 119 11.62 -8.98 -12.11
C ASP A 119 11.86 -9.85 -10.88
N LYS A 120 12.73 -9.40 -9.96
CA LYS A 120 12.95 -10.05 -8.67
C LYS A 120 11.70 -9.98 -7.79
N ILE A 121 11.06 -8.82 -7.69
CA ILE A 121 9.81 -8.63 -6.93
C ILE A 121 8.75 -9.59 -7.46
N ASN A 122 8.52 -9.60 -8.78
CA ASN A 122 7.53 -10.46 -9.41
C ASN A 122 7.80 -11.95 -9.17
N ARG A 123 9.07 -12.38 -9.24
CA ARG A 123 9.43 -13.78 -8.99
C ARG A 123 9.33 -14.16 -7.51
N LEU A 124 9.88 -13.34 -6.61
CA LEU A 124 10.03 -13.68 -5.19
C LEU A 124 8.71 -13.58 -4.41
N PHE A 125 7.80 -12.68 -4.84
CA PHE A 125 6.47 -12.47 -4.24
C PHE A 125 5.36 -13.26 -4.94
N LYS A 126 5.68 -14.13 -5.89
CA LYS A 126 4.72 -15.04 -6.53
C LYS A 126 4.67 -16.35 -5.74
N THR A 127 3.95 -16.31 -4.63
CA THR A 127 3.85 -17.39 -3.64
C THR A 127 2.42 -17.53 -3.13
N ASN A 128 2.17 -18.52 -2.28
CA ASN A 128 0.87 -18.74 -1.62
C ASN A 128 0.86 -18.31 -0.14
N SER A 129 2.00 -17.90 0.42
CA SER A 129 2.12 -17.45 1.80
C SER A 129 3.26 -16.45 2.01
N VAL A 130 3.28 -15.78 3.17
CA VAL A 130 4.37 -14.89 3.58
C VAL A 130 5.64 -15.68 3.90
N GLU A 131 5.48 -16.87 4.49
CA GLU A 131 6.57 -17.79 4.80
C GLU A 131 7.36 -18.18 3.55
N GLU A 132 6.66 -18.50 2.45
CA GLU A 132 7.26 -18.77 1.15
C GLU A 132 8.02 -17.55 0.60
N ILE A 133 7.52 -16.32 0.80
CA ILE A 133 8.24 -15.10 0.43
C ILE A 133 9.56 -15.01 1.19
N LEU A 134 9.54 -15.21 2.51
CA LEU A 134 10.75 -15.20 3.32
C LEU A 134 11.73 -16.30 2.92
N GLN A 135 11.23 -17.49 2.58
CA GLN A 135 12.06 -18.58 2.08
C GLN A 135 12.71 -18.24 0.74
N ASN A 136 11.94 -17.73 -0.22
CA ASN A 136 12.42 -17.30 -1.53
C ASN A 136 13.50 -16.23 -1.40
N LEU A 137 13.31 -15.25 -0.52
CA LEU A 137 14.30 -14.20 -0.27
C LEU A 137 15.59 -14.76 0.34
N LYS A 138 15.48 -15.70 1.30
CA LYS A 138 16.64 -16.37 1.89
C LYS A 138 17.43 -17.17 0.87
N GLN A 139 16.74 -17.86 -0.05
CA GLN A 139 17.36 -18.65 -1.11
C GLN A 139 17.99 -17.79 -2.21
N ASP A 140 17.36 -16.67 -2.58
CA ASP A 140 17.91 -15.73 -3.56
C ASP A 140 19.22 -15.12 -3.10
N ALA A 141 19.32 -14.80 -1.80
CA ALA A 141 20.52 -14.30 -1.11
C ALA A 141 21.20 -13.08 -1.76
N SER A 142 20.55 -12.41 -2.72
CA SER A 142 21.10 -11.18 -3.31
C SER A 142 21.01 -10.01 -2.33
N PRO A 143 21.83 -8.95 -2.49
CA PRO A 143 21.81 -7.80 -1.59
C PRO A 143 20.41 -7.21 -1.38
N PHE A 144 19.62 -7.12 -2.46
CA PHE A 144 18.22 -6.68 -2.42
C PHE A 144 17.35 -7.59 -1.55
N ALA A 145 17.47 -8.92 -1.71
CA ALA A 145 16.68 -9.89 -0.97
C ALA A 145 17.03 -9.91 0.53
N LEU A 146 18.32 -9.80 0.87
CA LEU A 146 18.78 -9.73 2.25
C LEU A 146 18.29 -8.45 2.96
N GLN A 147 18.37 -7.29 2.29
CA GLN A 147 17.84 -6.03 2.83
C GLN A 147 16.32 -6.10 3.06
N LEU A 148 15.61 -6.75 2.14
CA LEU A 148 14.17 -6.95 2.24
C LEU A 148 13.81 -7.89 3.40
N LEU A 149 14.59 -8.96 3.64
CA LEU A 149 14.41 -9.81 4.83
C LEU A 149 14.55 -9.02 6.13
N GLU A 150 15.57 -8.18 6.25
CA GLU A 150 15.76 -7.34 7.44
C GLU A 150 14.64 -6.33 7.63
N THR A 151 13.98 -5.91 6.55
CA THR A 151 12.79 -5.06 6.60
C THR A 151 11.59 -5.85 7.12
N LEU A 152 11.29 -7.00 6.51
CA LEU A 152 10.11 -7.81 6.85
C LEU A 152 10.18 -8.39 8.27
N LYS A 153 11.37 -8.70 8.80
CA LYS A 153 11.57 -9.14 10.19
C LYS A 153 11.10 -8.13 11.24
N LYS A 154 10.99 -6.85 10.88
CA LYS A 154 10.56 -5.78 11.80
C LYS A 154 9.05 -5.57 11.78
N MET A 155 8.35 -6.14 10.81
CA MET A 155 6.90 -6.00 10.66
C MET A 155 6.16 -6.96 11.59
N SER A 156 4.92 -6.61 11.96
CA SER A 156 4.08 -7.52 12.73
C SER A 156 3.80 -8.80 11.92
N PRO A 157 4.07 -10.01 12.46
CA PRO A 157 3.75 -11.26 11.79
C PRO A 157 2.25 -11.38 11.46
N THR A 158 1.39 -10.98 12.41
CA THR A 158 -0.07 -10.93 12.24
C THR A 158 -0.45 -10.04 11.07
N SER A 159 0.07 -8.80 11.05
CA SER A 159 -0.20 -7.84 10.00
C SER A 159 0.25 -8.32 8.63
N MET A 160 1.41 -8.97 8.53
CA MET A 160 1.89 -9.50 7.25
C MET A 160 0.95 -10.57 6.71
N LYS A 161 0.49 -11.52 7.54
CA LYS A 161 -0.46 -12.56 7.09
C LYS A 161 -1.82 -11.97 6.71
N ILE A 162 -2.37 -11.06 7.51
CA ILE A 162 -3.61 -10.34 7.19
C ILE A 162 -3.47 -9.62 5.85
N THR A 163 -2.39 -8.87 5.66
CA THR A 163 -2.12 -8.10 4.43
C THR A 163 -2.03 -9.01 3.22
N PHE A 164 -1.32 -10.14 3.33
CA PHE A 164 -1.20 -11.10 2.24
C PHE A 164 -2.59 -11.63 1.83
N GLN A 165 -3.37 -12.13 2.79
CA GLN A 165 -4.71 -12.68 2.50
C GLN A 165 -5.67 -11.60 1.99
N GLN A 166 -5.65 -10.39 2.56
CA GLN A 166 -6.47 -9.26 2.14
C GLN A 166 -6.22 -8.90 0.67
N LEU A 167 -4.96 -8.87 0.23
CA LEU A 167 -4.62 -8.54 -1.15
C LEU A 167 -5.02 -9.66 -2.13
N GLU A 168 -4.86 -10.93 -1.74
CA GLU A 168 -5.30 -12.05 -2.56
C GLU A 168 -6.84 -12.08 -2.70
N GLU A 169 -7.58 -11.88 -1.62
CA GLU A 169 -9.05 -11.77 -1.66
C GLU A 169 -9.53 -10.51 -2.41
N GLY A 170 -8.87 -9.38 -2.18
CA GLY A 170 -9.22 -8.08 -2.75
C GLY A 170 -8.94 -7.95 -4.25
N ALA A 171 -8.08 -8.81 -4.81
CA ALA A 171 -7.81 -8.87 -6.24
C ALA A 171 -9.07 -9.16 -7.08
N THR A 172 -10.02 -9.93 -6.53
CA THR A 172 -11.25 -10.34 -7.23
C THR A 172 -12.51 -9.60 -6.76
N LYS A 173 -12.40 -8.75 -5.73
CA LYS A 173 -13.51 -7.98 -5.16
C LYS A 173 -13.63 -6.59 -5.78
N ASN A 174 -14.83 -6.02 -5.73
CA ASN A 174 -15.04 -4.59 -5.98
C ASN A 174 -14.67 -3.75 -4.75
N LEU A 175 -14.60 -2.42 -4.89
CA LEU A 175 -14.17 -1.54 -3.80
C LEU A 175 -15.07 -1.63 -2.56
N SER A 176 -16.40 -1.72 -2.74
CA SER A 176 -17.35 -1.82 -1.61
C SER A 176 -17.13 -3.11 -0.82
N GLU A 177 -16.97 -4.23 -1.51
CA GLU A 177 -16.66 -5.53 -0.89
C GLU A 177 -15.32 -5.52 -0.14
N VAL A 178 -14.30 -4.85 -0.70
CA VAL A 178 -13.01 -4.66 -0.02
C VAL A 178 -13.18 -3.82 1.24
N LEU A 179 -13.91 -2.71 1.19
CA LEU A 179 -14.12 -1.87 2.37
C LEU A 179 -14.89 -2.59 3.48
N VAL A 180 -15.84 -3.46 3.13
CA VAL A 180 -16.53 -4.33 4.09
C VAL A 180 -15.55 -5.33 4.72
N MET A 181 -14.69 -5.96 3.93
CA MET A 181 -13.63 -6.86 4.42
C MET A 181 -12.66 -6.10 5.34
N GLU A 182 -12.14 -4.96 4.91
CA GLU A 182 -11.20 -4.15 5.70
C GLU A 182 -11.83 -3.64 6.99
N TYR A 183 -13.13 -3.35 7.01
CA TYR A 183 -13.82 -3.02 8.24
C TYR A 183 -13.74 -4.17 9.25
N ARG A 184 -13.99 -5.43 8.84
CA ARG A 184 -13.82 -6.61 9.73
C ARG A 184 -12.40 -6.71 10.27
N LEU A 185 -11.42 -6.57 9.38
CA LEU A 185 -10.00 -6.63 9.72
C LEU A 185 -9.61 -5.53 10.72
N SER A 186 -10.12 -4.30 10.54
CA SER A 186 -9.86 -3.20 11.48
C SER A 186 -10.37 -3.54 12.88
N GLN A 187 -11.59 -4.11 12.99
CA GLN A 187 -12.15 -4.52 14.28
C GLN A 187 -11.38 -5.71 14.90
N ALA A 188 -10.79 -6.58 14.08
CA ALA A 188 -9.90 -7.64 14.56
C ALA A 188 -8.60 -7.06 15.11
N CYS A 189 -7.94 -6.15 14.38
CA CYS A 189 -6.72 -5.47 14.84
C CYS A 189 -6.94 -4.68 16.13
N MET A 190 -8.08 -4.01 16.30
CA MET A 190 -8.41 -3.27 17.54
C MET A 190 -8.58 -4.18 18.76
N ARG A 191 -8.90 -5.46 18.56
CA ARG A 191 -8.96 -6.48 19.63
C ARG A 191 -7.60 -7.13 19.89
N GLY A 192 -6.68 -7.00 18.93
CA GLY A 192 -5.34 -7.59 18.99
C GLY A 192 -4.37 -6.77 19.83
N HIS A 193 -3.15 -7.30 19.94
CA HIS A 193 -2.06 -6.67 20.67
C HIS A 193 -1.27 -5.67 19.81
N ASP A 194 -0.90 -6.11 18.59
CA ASP A 194 0.15 -5.46 17.80
C ASP A 194 -0.18 -4.03 17.39
N PHE A 195 -1.45 -3.66 17.18
CA PHE A 195 -1.79 -2.29 16.85
C PHE A 195 -1.36 -1.30 17.93
N TYR A 196 -1.68 -1.59 19.20
CA TYR A 196 -1.34 -0.72 20.32
C TYR A 196 0.18 -0.67 20.55
N GLU A 197 0.86 -1.82 20.44
CA GLU A 197 2.31 -1.90 20.58
C GLU A 197 3.05 -1.19 19.44
N GLY A 198 2.56 -1.31 18.21
CA GLY A 198 3.13 -0.63 17.05
C GLY A 198 2.95 0.88 17.13
N VAL A 199 1.77 1.35 17.54
CA VAL A 199 1.52 2.77 17.83
C VAL A 199 2.45 3.27 18.94
N ARG A 200 2.62 2.50 20.03
CA ARG A 200 3.56 2.84 21.10
C ARG A 200 4.98 3.02 20.54
N ALA A 201 5.51 2.00 19.86
CA ALA A 201 6.89 1.97 19.37
C ALA A 201 7.20 3.05 18.33
N VAL A 202 6.25 3.37 17.44
CA VAL A 202 6.49 4.26 16.29
C VAL A 202 6.09 5.72 16.56
N LEU A 203 4.99 5.94 17.30
CA LEU A 203 4.39 7.28 17.44
C LEU A 203 4.52 7.86 18.84
N VAL A 204 4.43 7.04 19.89
CA VAL A 204 4.46 7.49 21.29
C VAL A 204 5.90 7.55 21.80
N ASP A 205 6.53 6.39 21.96
CA ASP A 205 7.88 6.27 22.52
C ASP A 205 8.96 6.50 21.46
N LYS A 206 8.62 6.25 20.19
CA LYS A 206 9.50 6.44 19.00
C LYS A 206 10.81 5.65 19.11
N ASP A 207 10.79 4.51 19.79
CA ASP A 207 11.93 3.61 19.97
C ASP A 207 12.20 2.72 18.74
N GLN A 208 11.22 2.59 17.83
CA GLN A 208 11.27 1.69 16.67
C GLN A 208 11.55 0.22 17.06
N SER A 209 11.16 -0.18 18.28
CA SER A 209 11.39 -1.51 18.85
C SER A 209 10.09 -2.15 19.35
N PRO A 210 9.14 -2.43 18.44
CA PRO A 210 7.89 -3.08 18.81
C PRO A 210 8.13 -4.54 19.22
N LYS A 211 7.42 -4.97 20.26
CA LYS A 211 7.42 -6.35 20.77
C LYS A 211 6.16 -7.07 20.31
N TRP A 212 6.17 -7.56 19.07
CA TRP A 212 5.01 -8.21 18.48
C TRP A 212 4.55 -9.45 19.24
N LYS A 213 3.23 -9.67 19.25
CA LYS A 213 2.58 -10.85 19.82
C LYS A 213 1.46 -11.34 18.91
N PRO A 214 1.63 -12.49 18.24
CA PRO A 214 2.80 -13.38 18.25
C PRO A 214 4.08 -12.76 17.68
N ALA A 215 5.23 -13.33 18.05
CA ALA A 215 6.55 -12.81 17.67
C ALA A 215 7.05 -13.37 16.33
N THR A 216 6.54 -14.53 15.90
CA THR A 216 6.89 -15.15 14.62
C THR A 216 5.66 -15.45 13.76
N LEU A 217 5.89 -15.74 12.47
CA LEU A 217 4.79 -16.06 11.53
C LEU A 217 4.14 -17.41 11.86
N GLU A 218 4.92 -18.38 12.32
CA GLU A 218 4.48 -19.74 12.64
C GLU A 218 3.49 -19.76 13.82
N GLU A 219 3.62 -18.79 14.73
CA GLU A 219 2.73 -18.62 15.87
C GLU A 219 1.39 -17.95 15.49
N VAL A 220 1.29 -17.32 14.31
CA VAL A 220 0.02 -16.82 13.78
C VAL A 220 -0.76 -17.99 13.19
N THR A 221 -1.73 -18.50 13.94
CA THR A 221 -2.53 -19.65 13.53
C THR A 221 -3.51 -19.30 12.42
N GLU A 222 -3.79 -20.28 11.55
CA GLU A 222 -4.81 -20.15 10.50
C GLU A 222 -6.21 -19.91 11.09
N GLU A 223 -6.50 -20.46 12.26
CA GLU A 223 -7.75 -20.22 12.97
C GLU A 223 -7.90 -18.75 13.36
N TYR A 224 -6.86 -18.16 13.94
CA TYR A 224 -6.86 -16.74 14.31
C TYR A 224 -6.97 -15.86 13.06
N LEU A 225 -6.19 -16.16 12.03
CA LEU A 225 -6.25 -15.43 10.77
C LEU A 225 -7.65 -15.48 10.16
N THR A 226 -8.23 -16.67 10.01
CA THR A 226 -9.61 -16.86 9.53
C THR A 226 -10.62 -16.09 10.37
N SER A 227 -10.44 -16.05 11.69
CA SER A 227 -11.33 -15.31 12.59
C SER A 227 -11.35 -13.80 12.32
N CYS A 228 -10.26 -13.23 11.80
CA CYS A 228 -10.15 -11.80 11.47
C CYS A 228 -11.05 -11.42 10.28
N PHE A 229 -11.28 -12.35 9.35
CA PHE A 229 -12.08 -12.13 8.13
C PHE A 229 -13.57 -12.48 8.31
N LYS A 230 -13.97 -13.04 9.45
CA LYS A 230 -15.36 -13.47 9.69
C LYS A 230 -16.33 -12.27 9.71
N PRO A 231 -17.55 -12.43 9.16
CA PRO A 231 -18.61 -11.43 9.24
C PRO A 231 -18.89 -10.96 10.67
N LEU A 232 -19.18 -9.67 10.84
CA LEU A 232 -19.55 -9.08 12.12
C LEU A 232 -21.06 -9.09 12.40
N GLY A 233 -21.83 -9.80 11.57
CA GLY A 233 -23.29 -9.88 11.67
C GLY A 233 -23.95 -8.51 11.58
N ASN A 234 -24.75 -8.14 12.57
CA ASN A 234 -25.46 -6.85 12.59
C ASN A 234 -24.55 -5.62 12.67
N LYS A 235 -23.25 -5.81 12.99
CA LYS A 235 -22.26 -4.73 13.08
C LYS A 235 -21.45 -4.56 11.79
N GLU A 236 -21.76 -5.30 10.73
CA GLU A 236 -21.07 -5.18 9.45
C GLU A 236 -21.20 -3.76 8.85
N LEU A 237 -20.16 -3.31 8.15
CA LEU A 237 -20.25 -2.10 7.34
C LEU A 237 -21.29 -2.28 6.23
N LYS A 238 -22.14 -1.27 6.04
CA LYS A 238 -23.11 -1.18 4.95
C LYS A 238 -22.79 0.07 4.13
N LEU A 239 -22.62 -0.09 2.83
CA LEU A 239 -22.28 0.96 1.86
C LEU A 239 -23.37 1.07 0.79
#